data_AF-A0A953XSN4-F1
#
_entry.id   AF-A0A953XSN4-F1
#
_cell.length_a   1.000
_cell.length_b   1.000
_cell.length_c   1.000
_cell.angle_alpha   90.00
_cell.angle_beta   90.00
_cell.angle_gamma   90.00
#
_symmetry.space_group_name_H-M   'P 1'
#
loop_
_entity.id
_entity.type
_entity.pdbx_description
1 polymer ?
#
loop_
_entity_poly.entity_id
_entity_poly.type
_entity_poly.pdbx_seq_one_letter_code
_entity_poly.pdbx_strand_id
1 'polypeptide(L)' 'DNQRYPSAEQGLEALVRKPTAGAIPPNWKPYLDKLPPDPWGRPYQYANPGIQGEIDVFSLGADGQPGGEGADADIGSWQ' A
#
# COMPACT_ATOMS: atom_id res chain seq x y z
N ASP A 1 0.33 18.92 3.47
CA ASP A 1 0.41 17.73 2.61
C ASP A 1 1.87 17.52 2.21
N ASN A 2 2.37 16.29 2.24
CA ASN A 2 3.82 16.02 2.35
C ASN A 2 4.58 15.98 1.02
N GLN A 3 3.94 16.34 -0.10
CA GLN A 3 4.48 16.37 -1.48
C GLN A 3 5.11 15.07 -1.98
N ARG A 4 5.13 14.00 -1.17
CA ARG A 4 5.75 12.71 -1.48
C ARG A 4 4.99 11.60 -0.77
N TYR A 5 4.86 10.48 -1.48
CA TYR A 5 4.34 9.24 -0.93
C TYR A 5 5.40 8.49 -0.11
N PRO A 6 4.99 7.58 0.80
CA PRO A 6 5.92 6.71 1.51
C PRO A 6 6.80 5.90 0.56
N SER A 7 8.01 5.53 0.97
CA SER A 7 8.83 4.60 0.18
C SER A 7 8.32 3.16 0.27
N ALA A 8 8.74 2.29 -0.66
CA ALA A 8 8.42 0.86 -0.60
C ALA A 8 8.84 0.20 0.74
N GLU A 9 9.97 0.66 1.32
CA GLU A 9 10.45 0.19 2.63
C GLU A 9 9.57 0.66 3.80
N GLN A 10 8.97 1.84 3.68
CA GLN A 10 8.03 2.37 4.67
C GLN A 10 6.66 1.68 4.57
N GLY A 11 6.24 1.35 3.34
CA GLY A 11 4.97 0.70 3.05
C GLY A 11 3.74 1.54 3.41
N LEU A 12 2.57 0.90 3.38
CA LEU A 12 1.30 1.52 3.78
C LEU A 12 1.23 1.82 5.27
N GLU A 13 2.08 1.18 6.08
CA GLU A 13 2.15 1.46 7.50
C GLU A 13 2.52 2.92 7.77
N ALA A 14 3.28 3.57 6.89
CA ALA A 14 3.58 5.00 7.03
C ALA A 14 2.37 5.92 6.90
N LEU A 15 1.23 5.42 6.42
CA LEU A 15 -0.04 6.17 6.39
C LEU A 15 -0.79 6.08 7.72
N VAL A 16 -0.53 5.04 8.51
CA VAL A 16 -1.18 4.74 9.79
C VAL A 16 -0.31 5.19 10.96
N ARG A 17 0.96 4.78 10.95
CA ARG A 17 1.96 5.11 11.95
C ARG A 17 3.04 6.00 11.35
N LYS A 18 3.59 6.89 12.17
CA LYS A 18 4.69 7.75 11.74
C LYS A 18 5.89 6.87 11.36
N PRO A 19 6.40 6.95 10.11
CA PRO A 19 7.57 6.19 9.73
C PRO A 19 8.76 6.60 10.59
N THR A 20 9.53 5.62 11.05
CA THR A 20 10.76 5.83 11.85
C THR A 20 12.03 5.68 11.02
N ALA A 21 11.90 5.15 9.80
CA ALA A 21 12.99 4.94 8.84
C ALA A 21 12.66 5.60 7.50
N GLY A 22 13.69 6.00 6.75
CA GLY A 22 13.57 6.68 5.46
C GLY A 22 13.26 8.17 5.57
N ALA A 23 12.64 8.73 4.52
CA ALA A 23 12.24 10.14 4.48
C ALA A 23 11.00 10.36 5.36
N ILE A 24 11.20 10.95 6.53
CA ILE A 24 10.10 11.29 7.45
C ILE A 24 9.53 12.65 7.04
N PRO A 25 8.23 12.74 6.72
CA PRO A 25 7.67 14.01 6.31
C PRO A 25 7.61 15.01 7.48
N PRO A 26 7.98 16.28 7.26
CA PRO A 26 7.96 17.29 8.33
C PRO A 26 6.54 17.59 8.83
N ASN A 27 5.51 17.42 7.99
CA ASN A 27 4.10 17.57 8.33
C ASN A 27 3.37 16.22 8.27
N TRP A 28 4.01 15.16 8.77
CA TRP A 28 3.34 13.85 8.85
C TRP A 28 2.09 13.94 9.72
N LYS A 29 0.97 13.48 9.15
CA LYS A 29 -0.31 13.30 9.84
C LYS A 29 -0.79 11.88 9.52
N PRO A 30 -1.48 11.20 10.46
CA PRO A 30 -2.13 9.94 10.15
C PRO A 30 -3.18 10.19 9.06
N TYR A 31 -3.03 9.52 7.93
CA TYR A 31 -4.01 9.57 6.83
C TYR A 31 -5.08 8.48 7.00
N LEU A 32 -4.72 7.37 7.65
CA LEU A 32 -5.64 6.31 8.03
C LEU A 32 -5.50 6.00 9.52
N ASP A 33 -6.61 5.74 10.21
CA ASP A 33 -6.60 5.24 11.59
C ASP A 33 -6.08 3.80 11.68
N LYS A 34 -6.43 2.97 10.69
CA LYS A 34 -5.95 1.60 10.55
C LYS A 34 -5.99 1.18 9.09
N LEU A 35 -5.07 0.32 8.69
CA LEU A 35 -5.17 -0.34 7.40
C LEU A 35 -6.22 -1.46 7.52
N PRO A 36 -7.32 -1.44 6.75
CA PRO A 36 -8.14 -2.63 6.66
C PRO A 36 -7.32 -3.74 6.00
N PRO A 37 -7.45 -5.00 6.45
CA PRO A 37 -6.99 -6.12 5.66
C PRO A 37 -7.80 -6.20 4.37
N ASP A 38 -7.24 -6.86 3.38
CA ASP A 38 -7.97 -7.19 2.16
C ASP A 38 -9.15 -8.17 2.45
N PRO A 39 -10.00 -8.49 1.46
CA PRO A 39 -11.11 -9.43 1.63
C PRO A 39 -10.71 -10.82 2.14
N TRP A 40 -9.42 -11.19 2.00
CA TRP A 40 -8.88 -12.48 2.40
C TRP A 40 -8.10 -12.45 3.72
N GLY A 41 -8.08 -11.31 4.42
CA GLY A 41 -7.41 -11.17 5.73
C GLY A 41 -5.89 -10.92 5.65
N ARG A 42 -5.37 -10.67 4.46
CA ARG A 42 -3.98 -10.37 4.14
C ARG A 42 -3.72 -8.85 4.13
N PRO A 43 -2.49 -8.42 4.45
CA PRO A 43 -2.11 -7.02 4.31
C PRO A 43 -2.01 -6.62 2.84
N TYR A 44 -2.42 -5.39 2.52
CA TYR A 44 -2.22 -4.82 1.19
C TYR A 44 -0.74 -4.61 0.88
N GLN A 45 -0.38 -4.89 -0.36
CA GLN A 45 0.93 -4.64 -0.94
C GLN A 45 1.05 -3.20 -1.44
N TYR A 46 2.27 -2.68 -1.35
CA TYR A 46 2.61 -1.33 -1.73
C TYR A 46 3.83 -1.32 -2.63
N ALA A 47 3.74 -0.63 -3.75
CA ALA A 47 4.86 -0.39 -4.64
C ALA A 47 5.02 1.11 -4.88
N ASN A 48 6.26 1.58 -4.73
CA ASN A 48 6.70 2.93 -5.08
C ASN A 48 8.14 2.86 -5.59
N PRO A 49 8.41 3.18 -6.87
CA PRO A 49 7.43 3.64 -7.87
C PRO A 49 6.44 2.55 -8.28
N GLY A 50 5.18 2.93 -8.52
CA GLY A 50 4.17 2.02 -9.07
C GLY A 50 4.49 1.59 -10.50
N ILE A 51 3.95 0.45 -10.91
CA ILE A 51 3.91 -0.06 -12.28
C ILE A 51 2.82 0.67 -13.07
N GLN A 52 1.65 0.87 -12.48
CA GLN A 52 0.47 1.47 -13.12
C GLN A 52 0.38 3.00 -12.88
N GLY A 53 0.86 3.47 -11.73
CA GLY A 53 0.87 4.89 -11.37
C GLY A 53 2.15 5.34 -10.65
N GLU A 54 2.10 6.50 -10.01
CA GLU A 54 3.20 6.97 -9.16
C GLU A 54 3.39 6.04 -7.95
N ILE A 55 2.28 5.53 -7.43
CA ILE A 55 2.23 4.50 -6.39
C ILE A 55 1.17 3.46 -6.74
N ASP A 56 1.44 2.22 -6.36
CA ASP A 56 0.50 1.12 -6.53
C ASP A 56 0.18 0.48 -5.19
N VAL A 57 -1.11 0.37 -4.89
CA VAL A 57 -1.64 -0.31 -3.72
C VAL A 57 -2.49 -1.46 -4.21
N PHE A 58 -2.18 -2.69 -3.84
CA PHE A 58 -2.90 -3.87 -4.33
C PHE A 58 -2.92 -5.03 -3.37
N SER A 59 -3.92 -5.89 -3.52
CA SER A 59 -3.92 -7.22 -2.91
C SER A 59 -3.66 -8.28 -3.96
N LEU A 60 -2.96 -9.34 -3.56
CA LEU A 60 -2.60 -10.52 -4.36
C LEU A 60 -3.71 -11.60 -4.39
N GLY A 61 -4.97 -11.20 -4.16
CA GLY A 61 -6.10 -12.13 -4.19
C GLY A 61 -6.09 -13.19 -3.07
N ALA A 62 -6.91 -14.23 -3.29
CA ALA A 62 -7.11 -15.32 -2.34
C ALA A 62 -5.85 -16.20 -2.15
N ASP A 63 -5.09 -16.41 -3.22
CA ASP A 63 -3.91 -17.27 -3.22
C ASP A 63 -2.67 -16.53 -2.69
N GLY A 64 -2.62 -15.20 -2.84
CA GLY A 64 -1.53 -14.36 -2.41
C GLY A 64 -0.33 -14.40 -3.35
N GLN A 65 -0.57 -14.67 -4.63
CA GLN A 65 0.46 -14.59 -5.65
C GLN A 65 0.07 -13.53 -6.67
N PRO A 66 1.07 -12.88 -7.31
CA PRO A 66 0.78 -11.95 -8.39
C PRO A 66 0.17 -12.70 -9.57
N GLY A 67 -0.91 -12.15 -10.12
CA GLY A 67 -1.67 -12.71 -11.22
C GLY A 67 -3.02 -13.26 -10.77
N GLY A 68 -3.43 -14.40 -11.35
CA GLY A 68 -4.70 -15.04 -11.04
C GLY A 68 -5.92 -14.50 -11.78
N GLU A 69 -7.03 -15.23 -11.71
CA GLU A 69 -8.32 -14.86 -12.29
C GLU A 69 -9.43 -15.02 -11.24
N GLY A 70 -10.46 -14.19 -11.33
CA GLY A 70 -11.59 -14.24 -10.40
C GLY A 70 -11.21 -13.85 -8.98
N ALA A 71 -11.25 -14.82 -8.05
CA ALA A 71 -10.91 -14.59 -6.63
C ALA A 71 -9.39 -14.54 -6.38
N ASP A 72 -8.60 -15.08 -7.30
CA ASP A 72 -7.14 -15.04 -7.21
C ASP A 72 -6.56 -13.81 -7.91
N ALA A 73 -7.40 -13.02 -8.61
CA ALA A 73 -6.93 -11.87 -9.35
C ALA A 73 -6.40 -10.76 -8.43
N ASP A 74 -5.29 -10.15 -8.83
CA ASP A 74 -4.75 -8.96 -8.18
C ASP A 74 -5.78 -7.82 -8.17
N ILE A 75 -6.13 -7.33 -6.98
CA ILE A 75 -7.05 -6.19 -6.81
C ILE A 75 -6.24 -4.97 -6.41
N GLY A 76 -5.98 -4.10 -7.39
CA GLY A 76 -5.24 -2.85 -7.21
C GLY A 76 -6.11 -1.59 -7.24
N SER A 77 -5.60 -0.51 -6.65
CA SER A 77 -6.22 0.82 -6.67
C SER A 77 -6.30 1.45 -8.07
N TRP A 78 -5.67 0.83 -9.08
CA TRP A 78 -5.66 1.30 -10.47
C TRP A 78 -6.84 0.77 -11.30
N GLN A 79 -7.68 -0.12 -10.74
CA GLN A 79 -8.81 -0.75 -11.41
C GLN A 79 -10.16 -0.16 -11.03
#